data_AF-A0A7W2NMY2-F1
#
_entry.id   AF-A0A7W2NMY2-F1
#
_cell.length_a   1.000
_cell.length_b   1.000
_cell.length_c   1.000
_cell.angle_alpha   90.00
_cell.angle_beta   90.00
_cell.angle_gamma   90.00
#
_symmetry.space_group_name_H-M   'P 1'
#
loop_
_entity.id
_entity.type
_entity.pdbx_description
1 polymer ?
#
loop_
_entity_poly.entity_id
_entity_poly.type
_entity_poly.pdbx_seq_one_letter_code
_entity_poly.pdbx_strand_id
1 'polypeptide(L)'
;MEWQGKINKIAEIYKLLFQSPKLSLSLMLEKTQGNDPFYKKITVNFYKLVTKRRRKIPLFRQMTRAVGVCVLPDSYAVYIKSIESSGHRNVKKALKNGYTFKTINYNEHLDDIWDIRRSTRTRQGDVADSFINNRPKENADPKSNTVYHGYPYFGVFDPENKLVAYAGCFLAGEVIEMSHFYGHAEHQKNGVVPLLITSIANHTIENHPQIKAFIYGGYIGASPTLKRFKKKFNFMPYHIKWSLN
;
A
#
# COMPACT_ATOMS: atom_id res chain seq x y z
N MET A 1 -30.19 10.60 19.22
CA MET A 1 -29.28 10.77 18.05
C MET A 1 -27.95 10.03 18.22
N GLU A 2 -27.29 10.12 19.37
CA GLU A 2 -25.99 9.47 19.63
C GLU A 2 -26.04 7.92 19.65
N TRP A 3 -27.13 7.34 20.15
CA TRP A 3 -27.36 5.89 20.20
C TRP A 3 -27.46 5.24 18.82
N GLN A 4 -28.17 5.87 17.88
CA GLN A 4 -28.31 5.38 16.50
C GLN A 4 -26.94 5.32 15.78
N GLY A 5 -26.08 6.32 16.05
CA GLY A 5 -24.72 6.35 15.52
C GLY A 5 -23.85 5.20 16.05
N LYS A 6 -23.98 4.85 17.34
CA LYS A 6 -23.27 3.71 17.94
C LYS A 6 -23.73 2.38 17.35
N ILE A 7 -25.05 2.18 17.19
CA ILE A 7 -25.63 0.98 16.57
C ILE A 7 -25.15 0.82 15.13
N ASN A 8 -25.20 1.88 14.33
CA ASN A 8 -24.74 1.84 12.93
C ASN A 8 -23.25 1.49 12.83
N LYS A 9 -22.43 2.03 13.73
CA LYS A 9 -20.99 1.73 13.78
C LYS A 9 -20.72 0.27 14.17
N ILE A 10 -21.47 -0.28 15.12
CA ILE A 10 -21.38 -1.70 15.51
C ILE A 10 -21.79 -2.59 14.34
N ALA A 11 -22.90 -2.27 13.67
CA ALA A 11 -23.36 -3.00 12.50
C ALA A 11 -22.32 -2.96 11.36
N GLU A 12 -21.71 -1.80 11.09
CA GLU A 12 -20.65 -1.68 10.09
C GLU A 12 -19.44 -2.57 10.44
N ILE A 13 -18.98 -2.52 11.69
CA ILE A 13 -17.86 -3.36 12.16
C ILE A 13 -18.20 -4.84 12.04
N TYR A 14 -19.42 -5.23 12.38
CA TYR A 14 -19.89 -6.61 12.21
C TYR A 14 -19.83 -7.05 10.75
N LYS A 15 -20.36 -6.25 9.82
CA LYS A 15 -20.29 -6.53 8.37
C LYS A 15 -18.84 -6.71 7.90
N LEU A 16 -17.94 -5.82 8.31
CA LEU A 16 -16.51 -5.92 7.98
C LEU A 16 -15.87 -7.20 8.56
N LEU A 17 -16.18 -7.55 9.80
CA LEU A 17 -15.57 -8.70 10.47
C LEU A 17 -16.09 -10.05 9.97
N PHE A 18 -17.34 -10.12 9.54
CA PHE A 18 -18.00 -11.41 9.31
C PHE A 18 -18.57 -11.60 7.90
N GLN A 19 -18.84 -10.52 7.16
CA GLN A 19 -19.51 -10.59 5.84
C GLN A 19 -18.65 -10.14 4.66
N SER A 20 -17.38 -9.76 4.90
CA SER A 20 -16.48 -9.43 3.79
C SER A 20 -16.13 -10.66 2.94
N PRO A 21 -15.93 -10.50 1.62
CA PRO A 21 -15.54 -11.60 0.73
C PRO A 21 -14.23 -12.24 1.18
N LYS A 22 -14.06 -13.53 0.84
CA LYS A 22 -12.87 -14.32 1.20
C LYS A 22 -11.89 -14.37 0.03
N LEU A 23 -10.60 -14.35 0.35
CA LEU A 23 -9.51 -14.50 -0.61
C LEU A 23 -8.42 -15.37 0.03
N SER A 24 -7.85 -16.30 -0.74
CA SER A 24 -6.67 -17.07 -0.31
C SER A 24 -5.46 -16.52 -1.04
N LEU A 25 -4.38 -16.25 -0.31
CA LEU A 25 -3.15 -15.66 -0.85
C LEU A 25 -1.95 -16.45 -0.36
N SER A 26 -1.11 -16.87 -1.30
CA SER A 26 0.17 -17.52 -1.04
C SER A 26 1.32 -16.54 -1.10
N LEU A 27 2.23 -16.66 -0.13
CA LEU A 27 3.49 -15.91 -0.12
C LEU A 27 4.60 -16.59 -0.94
N MET A 28 4.38 -17.80 -1.44
CA MET A 28 5.31 -18.53 -2.32
C MET A 28 6.72 -18.63 -1.72
N LEU A 29 6.86 -19.01 -0.45
CA LEU A 29 8.15 -19.03 0.25
C LEU A 29 9.18 -19.90 -0.48
N GLU A 30 8.76 -21.02 -1.07
CA GLU A 30 9.64 -21.87 -1.90
C GLU A 30 10.26 -21.10 -3.08
N LYS A 31 9.57 -20.10 -3.65
CA LYS A 31 10.09 -19.22 -4.71
C LYS A 31 11.14 -18.20 -4.24
N THR A 32 11.47 -18.17 -2.95
CA THR A 32 12.65 -17.42 -2.46
C THR A 32 13.97 -18.14 -2.75
N GLN A 33 13.93 -19.42 -3.18
CA GLN A 33 15.12 -20.16 -3.57
C GLN A 33 15.82 -19.45 -4.75
N GLY A 34 17.14 -19.28 -4.64
CA GLY A 34 17.94 -18.56 -5.64
C GLY A 34 17.89 -17.04 -5.53
N ASN A 35 17.15 -16.50 -4.55
CA ASN A 35 17.18 -15.08 -4.19
C ASN A 35 18.04 -14.84 -2.95
N ASP A 36 18.23 -13.58 -2.57
CA ASP A 36 18.93 -13.23 -1.33
C ASP A 36 18.19 -13.77 -0.09
N PRO A 37 18.89 -14.36 0.91
CA PRO A 37 18.29 -14.86 2.15
C PRO A 37 17.44 -13.83 2.90
N PHE A 38 17.70 -12.54 2.71
CA PHE A 38 16.84 -11.44 3.16
C PHE A 38 15.38 -11.66 2.80
N TYR A 39 15.08 -12.04 1.56
CA TYR A 39 13.73 -12.22 1.05
C TYR A 39 12.98 -13.36 1.74
N LYS A 40 13.67 -14.48 2.00
CA LYS A 40 13.12 -15.55 2.83
C LYS A 40 12.78 -15.07 4.24
N LYS A 41 13.70 -14.31 4.86
CA LYS A 41 13.53 -13.77 6.21
C LYS A 41 12.34 -12.81 6.30
N ILE A 42 12.25 -11.82 5.40
CA ILE A 42 11.16 -10.84 5.44
C ILE A 42 9.80 -11.48 5.10
N THR A 43 9.74 -12.48 4.22
CA THR A 43 8.51 -13.23 3.93
C THR A 43 8.00 -13.99 5.15
N VAL A 44 8.88 -14.71 5.86
CA VAL A 44 8.51 -15.39 7.11
C VAL A 44 8.09 -14.39 8.19
N ASN A 45 8.79 -13.25 8.31
CA ASN A 45 8.43 -12.21 9.27
C ASN A 45 7.07 -11.58 8.96
N PHE A 46 6.80 -11.31 7.68
CA PHE A 46 5.49 -10.83 7.24
C PHE A 46 4.40 -11.84 7.55
N TYR A 47 4.60 -13.13 7.25
CA TYR A 47 3.64 -14.18 7.59
C TYR A 47 3.33 -14.23 9.08
N LYS A 48 4.37 -14.18 9.93
CA LYS A 48 4.21 -14.13 11.39
C LYS A 48 3.43 -12.88 11.82
N LEU A 49 3.71 -11.72 11.24
CA LEU A 49 2.99 -10.47 11.52
C LEU A 49 1.51 -10.58 11.16
N VAL A 50 1.19 -10.98 9.92
CA VAL A 50 -0.21 -11.00 9.43
C VAL A 50 -1.07 -12.05 10.12
N THR A 51 -0.44 -13.13 10.61
CA THR A 51 -1.11 -14.21 11.34
C THR A 51 -1.09 -14.05 12.87
N LYS A 52 -0.38 -13.06 13.41
CA LYS A 52 -0.37 -12.75 14.85
C LYS A 52 -1.75 -12.27 15.31
N ARG A 53 -2.16 -12.65 16.53
CA ARG A 53 -3.40 -12.14 17.16
C ARG A 53 -3.32 -10.62 17.41
N ARG A 54 -4.41 -9.90 17.18
CA ARG A 54 -4.48 -8.44 17.42
C ARG A 54 -4.46 -8.15 18.91
N ARG A 55 -3.62 -7.20 19.35
CA ARG A 55 -3.53 -6.81 20.77
C ARG A 55 -4.87 -6.42 21.39
N LYS A 56 -5.68 -5.61 20.68
CA LYS A 56 -6.96 -5.09 21.19
C LYS A 56 -8.15 -6.05 20.96
N ILE A 57 -8.05 -7.00 20.03
CA ILE A 57 -9.11 -7.96 19.71
C ILE A 57 -8.45 -9.32 19.42
N PRO A 58 -7.97 -10.03 20.46
CA PRO A 58 -7.10 -11.21 20.28
C PRO A 58 -7.79 -12.39 19.59
N LEU A 59 -9.13 -12.37 19.50
CA LEU A 59 -9.90 -13.32 18.71
C LEU A 59 -9.53 -13.29 17.22
N PHE A 60 -9.09 -12.15 16.69
CA PHE A 60 -8.75 -12.00 15.28
C PHE A 60 -7.25 -11.81 15.06
N ARG A 61 -6.75 -12.34 13.94
CA ARG A 61 -5.36 -12.12 13.50
C ARG A 61 -5.21 -10.76 12.81
N GLN A 62 -3.98 -10.25 12.71
CA GLN A 62 -3.70 -8.87 12.36
C GLN A 62 -4.21 -8.49 10.98
N MET A 63 -3.88 -9.27 9.95
CA MET A 63 -4.30 -9.01 8.57
C MET A 63 -5.07 -10.19 7.97
N THR A 64 -6.06 -10.74 8.70
CA THR A 64 -6.96 -11.78 8.15
C THR A 64 -8.41 -11.34 7.99
N ARG A 65 -8.84 -10.27 8.68
CA ARG A 65 -10.22 -9.78 8.64
C ARG A 65 -10.25 -8.31 8.26
N ALA A 66 -11.13 -7.99 7.30
CA ALA A 66 -11.34 -6.67 6.73
C ALA A 66 -10.02 -6.00 6.35
N VAL A 67 -9.22 -6.68 5.54
CA VAL A 67 -7.99 -6.13 4.95
C VAL A 67 -8.41 -5.33 3.72
N GLY A 68 -7.85 -4.14 3.52
CA GLY A 68 -8.09 -3.37 2.29
C GLY A 68 -7.32 -4.00 1.15
N VAL A 69 -8.01 -4.66 0.23
CA VAL A 69 -7.44 -5.38 -0.90
C VAL A 69 -8.04 -4.85 -2.19
N CYS A 70 -7.19 -4.50 -3.15
CA CYS A 70 -7.56 -4.39 -4.54
C CYS A 70 -7.15 -5.69 -5.22
N VAL A 71 -8.13 -6.49 -5.66
CA VAL A 71 -7.85 -7.65 -6.52
C VAL A 71 -7.44 -7.10 -7.87
N LEU A 72 -6.20 -7.37 -8.28
CA LEU A 72 -5.67 -6.84 -9.52
C LEU A 72 -6.30 -7.59 -10.70
N PRO A 73 -6.86 -6.89 -11.70
CA PRO A 73 -7.34 -7.51 -12.92
C PRO A 73 -6.18 -7.78 -13.89
N ASP A 74 -6.47 -8.51 -14.96
CA ASP A 74 -5.48 -8.92 -15.96
C ASP A 74 -4.89 -7.76 -16.80
N SER A 75 -5.48 -6.57 -16.72
CA SER A 75 -4.97 -5.39 -17.42
C SER A 75 -5.22 -4.08 -16.67
N TYR A 76 -4.32 -3.12 -16.87
CA TYR A 76 -4.47 -1.78 -16.31
C TYR A 76 -5.71 -1.04 -16.82
N ALA A 77 -6.11 -1.28 -18.08
CA ALA A 77 -7.32 -0.70 -18.64
C ALA A 77 -8.59 -1.13 -17.87
N VAL A 78 -8.62 -2.36 -17.36
CA VAL A 78 -9.72 -2.84 -16.49
C VAL A 78 -9.58 -2.23 -15.09
N TYR A 79 -8.35 -2.16 -14.55
CA TYR A 79 -8.11 -1.57 -13.23
C TYR A 79 -8.55 -0.11 -13.16
N ILE A 80 -8.11 0.73 -14.10
CA ILE A 80 -8.39 2.17 -14.10
C ILE A 80 -9.89 2.47 -14.28
N LYS A 81 -10.64 1.58 -14.92
CA LYS A 81 -12.11 1.68 -15.02
C LYS A 81 -12.83 1.30 -13.72
N SER A 82 -12.19 0.51 -12.84
CA SER A 82 -12.79 0.07 -11.58
C SER A 82 -12.61 1.06 -10.43
N ILE A 83 -11.68 2.02 -10.55
CA ILE A 83 -11.50 3.08 -9.54
C ILE A 83 -12.57 4.17 -9.68
N GLU A 84 -12.82 4.93 -8.61
CA GLU A 84 -13.80 6.02 -8.64
C GLU A 84 -13.35 7.15 -9.59
N SER A 85 -14.31 7.83 -10.22
CA SER A 85 -14.07 8.96 -11.14
C SER A 85 -13.22 10.08 -10.53
N SER A 86 -13.29 10.26 -9.21
CA SER A 86 -12.45 11.22 -8.49
C SER A 86 -10.97 10.83 -8.51
N GLY A 87 -10.64 9.54 -8.38
CA GLY A 87 -9.27 9.03 -8.50
C GLY A 87 -8.74 9.20 -9.91
N HIS A 88 -9.53 8.83 -10.92
CA HIS A 88 -9.16 8.99 -12.33
C HIS A 88 -8.89 10.47 -12.70
N ARG A 89 -9.73 11.40 -12.21
CA ARG A 89 -9.48 12.85 -12.39
C ARG A 89 -8.19 13.31 -11.74
N ASN A 90 -7.82 12.77 -10.57
CA ASN A 90 -6.55 13.11 -9.94
C ASN A 90 -5.35 12.60 -10.73
N VAL A 91 -5.41 11.37 -11.26
CA VAL A 91 -4.36 10.81 -12.11
C VAL A 91 -4.19 11.64 -13.38
N LYS A 92 -5.29 11.94 -14.09
CA LYS A 92 -5.26 12.80 -15.28
C LYS A 92 -4.69 14.19 -14.99
N LYS A 93 -5.02 14.78 -13.83
CA LYS A 93 -4.47 16.07 -13.42
C LYS A 93 -2.96 16.00 -13.21
N ALA A 94 -2.46 14.97 -12.53
CA ALA A 94 -1.03 14.78 -12.32
C ALA A 94 -0.29 14.65 -13.65
N LEU A 95 -0.77 13.78 -14.55
CA LEU A 95 -0.17 13.59 -15.86
C LEU A 95 -0.20 14.87 -16.71
N LYS A 96 -1.33 15.59 -16.73
CA LYS A 96 -1.46 16.88 -17.43
C LYS A 96 -0.47 17.93 -16.90
N ASN A 97 -0.18 17.89 -15.61
CA ASN A 97 0.76 18.81 -14.97
C ASN A 97 2.23 18.34 -15.08
N GLY A 98 2.53 17.33 -15.91
CA GLY A 98 3.90 16.89 -16.20
C GLY A 98 4.53 15.98 -15.14
N TYR A 99 3.75 15.47 -14.17
CA TYR A 99 4.28 14.52 -13.19
C TYR A 99 4.53 13.15 -13.84
N THR A 100 5.65 12.51 -13.48
CA THR A 100 6.07 11.21 -14.04
C THR A 100 6.26 10.17 -12.93
N PHE A 101 6.11 8.89 -13.27
CA PHE A 101 6.31 7.77 -12.35
C PHE A 101 7.55 6.97 -12.73
N LYS A 102 8.34 6.52 -11.73
CA LYS A 102 9.52 5.66 -11.94
C LYS A 102 9.69 4.68 -10.78
N THR A 103 10.33 3.53 -11.05
CA THR A 103 11.03 2.76 -10.01
C THR A 103 12.24 3.56 -9.55
N ILE A 104 12.56 3.53 -8.26
CA ILE A 104 13.68 4.31 -7.69
C ILE A 104 14.60 3.44 -6.86
N ASN A 105 15.87 3.85 -6.77
CA ASN A 105 16.77 3.39 -5.72
C ASN A 105 16.56 4.29 -4.49
N TYR A 106 16.03 3.74 -3.39
CA TYR A 106 15.70 4.51 -2.20
C TYR A 106 16.89 5.32 -1.65
N ASN A 107 18.10 4.76 -1.69
CA ASN A 107 19.30 5.41 -1.16
C ASN A 107 19.75 6.64 -1.98
N GLU A 108 19.35 6.73 -3.26
CA GLU A 108 19.66 7.87 -4.13
C GLU A 108 18.71 9.07 -3.90
N HIS A 109 17.64 8.91 -3.12
CA HIS A 109 16.61 9.93 -2.94
C HIS A 109 16.35 10.30 -1.46
N LEU A 110 17.30 10.05 -0.56
CA LEU A 110 17.10 10.28 0.88
C LEU A 110 16.72 11.72 1.23
N ASP A 111 17.29 12.71 0.52
CA ASP A 111 17.01 14.12 0.79
C ASP A 111 15.61 14.52 0.32
N ASP A 112 15.19 14.09 -0.87
CA ASP A 112 13.81 14.30 -1.34
C ASP A 112 12.80 13.58 -0.44
N ILE A 113 13.11 12.35 -0.02
CA ILE A 113 12.28 11.60 0.92
C ILE A 113 12.17 12.34 2.24
N TRP A 114 13.26 12.92 2.73
CA TRP A 114 13.24 13.71 3.95
C TRP A 114 12.38 14.97 3.80
N ASP A 115 12.49 15.64 2.65
CA ASP A 115 11.67 16.81 2.33
C ASP A 115 10.18 16.46 2.30
N ILE A 116 9.83 15.35 1.63
CA ILE A 116 8.49 14.78 1.64
C ILE A 116 8.03 14.52 3.07
N ARG A 117 8.84 13.91 3.94
CA ARG A 117 8.45 13.60 5.33
C ARG A 117 8.16 14.87 6.12
N ARG A 118 9.01 15.89 6.00
CA ARG A 118 8.92 17.17 6.73
C ARG A 118 7.85 18.12 6.22
N SER A 119 7.33 17.91 5.01
CA SER A 119 6.36 18.81 4.38
C SER A 119 5.06 19.02 5.17
N THR A 120 4.72 18.15 6.13
CA THR A 120 3.56 18.32 7.02
C THR A 120 3.66 17.47 8.28
N ARG A 121 3.19 18.01 9.41
CA ARG A 121 3.10 17.30 10.70
C ARG A 121 1.88 16.39 10.82
N THR A 122 0.85 16.62 10.01
CA THR A 122 -0.42 15.89 10.12
C THR A 122 -0.70 15.15 8.82
N ARG A 123 -0.78 13.81 8.90
CA ARG A 123 -1.08 12.92 7.77
C ARG A 123 -2.33 12.11 8.05
N GLN A 124 -2.18 10.95 8.69
CA GLN A 124 -3.30 10.13 9.19
C GLN A 124 -3.43 10.30 10.71
N GLY A 125 -3.30 11.55 11.15
CA GLY A 125 -2.98 11.93 12.53
C GLY A 125 -1.57 12.53 12.62
N ASP A 126 -1.16 12.85 13.84
CA ASP A 126 0.17 13.39 14.11
C ASP A 126 1.23 12.31 13.89
N VAL A 127 2.29 12.67 13.18
CA VAL A 127 3.47 11.82 13.05
C VAL A 127 4.43 12.08 14.22
N ALA A 128 5.19 11.06 14.60
CA ALA A 128 6.20 11.22 15.65
C ALA A 128 7.25 12.28 15.24
N ASP A 129 7.74 13.08 16.20
CA ASP A 129 8.75 14.11 15.91
C ASP A 129 10.00 13.53 15.26
N SER A 130 10.41 12.32 15.64
CA SER A 130 11.54 11.61 15.04
C SER A 130 11.34 11.33 13.54
N PHE A 131 10.10 11.18 13.06
CA PHE A 131 9.82 10.95 11.64
C PHE A 131 10.10 12.19 10.78
N ILE A 132 9.94 13.38 11.37
CA ILE A 132 10.15 14.68 10.73
C ILE A 132 11.61 15.09 10.90
N ASN A 133 12.11 15.01 12.13
CA ASN A 133 13.38 15.63 12.51
C ASN A 133 14.59 14.74 12.18
N ASN A 134 14.41 13.41 12.09
CA ASN A 134 15.52 12.52 11.76
C ASN A 134 15.55 12.27 10.25
N ARG A 135 16.71 12.55 9.64
CA ARG A 135 16.96 12.21 8.25
C ARG A 135 16.73 10.71 8.02
N PRO A 136 16.04 10.31 6.94
CA PRO A 136 15.93 8.90 6.56
C PRO A 136 17.32 8.27 6.44
N LYS A 137 17.46 7.08 7.00
CA LYS A 137 18.69 6.29 6.87
C LYS A 137 18.63 5.48 5.58
N GLU A 138 19.79 5.20 5.02
CA GLU A 138 19.97 4.20 3.97
C GLU A 138 19.38 2.86 4.43
N ASN A 139 18.79 2.13 3.48
CA ASN A 139 18.49 0.71 3.67
C ASN A 139 19.62 -0.14 3.07
N ALA A 140 19.69 -1.38 3.50
CA ALA A 140 20.60 -2.39 2.96
C ALA A 140 19.80 -3.49 2.26
N ASP A 141 18.67 -3.13 1.65
CA ASP A 141 17.78 -4.09 1.01
C ASP A 141 18.47 -4.61 -0.27
N PRO A 142 18.78 -5.91 -0.37
CA PRO A 142 19.49 -6.45 -1.52
C PRO A 142 18.60 -6.39 -2.76
N LYS A 143 19.17 -6.24 -3.95
CA LYS A 143 18.41 -6.33 -5.20
C LYS A 143 17.81 -7.73 -5.32
N SER A 144 16.52 -7.82 -5.65
CA SER A 144 15.90 -9.12 -5.93
C SER A 144 16.34 -9.64 -7.30
N ASN A 145 16.60 -10.94 -7.36
CA ASN A 145 16.88 -11.66 -8.61
C ASN A 145 15.67 -12.45 -9.14
N THR A 146 14.49 -12.29 -8.51
CA THR A 146 13.28 -13.00 -8.92
C THR A 146 12.09 -12.05 -9.03
N VAL A 147 11.10 -12.43 -9.83
CA VAL A 147 9.84 -11.69 -9.93
C VAL A 147 8.89 -11.95 -8.76
N TYR A 148 9.17 -12.96 -7.93
CA TYR A 148 8.25 -13.47 -6.89
C TYR A 148 8.43 -12.80 -5.53
N HIS A 149 9.61 -12.27 -5.22
CA HIS A 149 9.90 -11.61 -3.95
C HIS A 149 10.69 -10.36 -4.21
N GLY A 150 10.45 -9.31 -3.43
CA GLY A 150 11.12 -8.04 -3.63
C GLY A 150 10.73 -7.01 -2.59
N TYR A 151 11.50 -5.93 -2.56
CA TYR A 151 11.12 -4.73 -1.84
C TYR A 151 11.28 -3.49 -2.75
N PRO A 152 10.54 -3.41 -3.88
CA PRO A 152 10.69 -2.31 -4.81
C PRO A 152 10.25 -0.98 -4.21
N TYR A 153 10.97 0.07 -4.58
CA TYR A 153 10.61 1.44 -4.28
C TYR A 153 10.15 2.16 -5.54
N PHE A 154 9.14 2.99 -5.38
CA PHE A 154 8.52 3.74 -6.46
C PHE A 154 8.45 5.21 -6.10
N GLY A 155 8.54 6.06 -7.12
CA GLY A 155 8.53 7.50 -7.00
C GLY A 155 7.63 8.17 -8.04
N VAL A 156 7.06 9.31 -7.66
CA VAL A 156 6.48 10.29 -8.58
C VAL A 156 7.34 11.54 -8.55
N PHE A 157 7.74 11.99 -9.73
CA PHE A 157 8.59 13.14 -9.96
C PHE A 157 7.76 14.28 -10.54
N ASP A 158 8.09 15.50 -10.15
CA ASP A 158 7.52 16.70 -10.76
C ASP A 158 8.21 17.05 -12.10
N PRO A 159 7.77 18.11 -12.81
CA PRO A 159 8.38 18.52 -14.08
C PRO A 159 9.86 18.92 -13.99
N GLU A 160 10.34 19.27 -12.80
CA GLU A 160 11.75 19.60 -12.53
C GLU A 160 12.56 18.36 -12.11
N ASN A 161 11.94 17.18 -12.22
CA ASN A 161 12.52 15.89 -11.86
C ASN A 161 12.90 15.76 -10.37
N LYS A 162 12.21 16.49 -9.49
CA LYS A 162 12.29 16.30 -8.03
C LYS A 162 11.30 15.24 -7.57
N LEU A 163 11.72 14.34 -6.67
CA LEU A 163 10.82 13.34 -6.11
C LEU A 163 9.83 14.00 -5.13
N VAL A 164 8.53 13.84 -5.40
CA VAL A 164 7.44 14.50 -4.64
C VAL A 164 6.43 13.53 -4.05
N ALA A 165 6.48 12.26 -4.41
CA ALA A 165 5.81 11.19 -3.68
C ALA A 165 6.59 9.88 -3.84
N TYR A 166 6.56 9.02 -2.82
CA TYR A 166 7.24 7.73 -2.87
C TYR A 166 6.46 6.65 -2.13
N ALA A 167 6.74 5.38 -2.43
CA ALA A 167 6.26 4.21 -1.71
C ALA A 167 7.33 3.12 -1.69
N GLY A 168 7.41 2.36 -0.59
CA GLY A 168 8.12 1.09 -0.54
C GLY A 168 7.11 -0.05 -0.54
N CYS A 169 7.25 -1.03 -1.42
CA CYS A 169 6.29 -2.12 -1.50
C CYS A 169 6.92 -3.44 -1.08
N PHE A 170 6.27 -4.17 -0.20
CA PHE A 170 6.65 -5.56 0.07
C PHE A 170 6.01 -6.46 -0.97
N LEU A 171 6.83 -7.18 -1.73
CA LEU A 171 6.38 -8.11 -2.76
C LEU A 171 6.72 -9.54 -2.32
N ALA A 172 5.70 -10.40 -2.25
CA ALA A 172 5.87 -11.83 -1.95
C ALA A 172 4.74 -12.68 -2.53
N GLY A 173 5.11 -13.60 -3.43
CA GLY A 173 4.19 -14.54 -4.06
C GLY A 173 3.07 -13.82 -4.80
N GLU A 174 1.84 -13.98 -4.31
CA GLU A 174 0.63 -13.43 -4.94
C GLU A 174 0.26 -12.03 -4.43
N VAL A 175 1.12 -11.40 -3.63
CA VAL A 175 0.83 -10.16 -2.93
C VAL A 175 1.89 -9.10 -3.15
N ILE A 176 1.41 -7.88 -3.41
CA ILE A 176 2.18 -6.66 -3.18
C ILE A 176 1.47 -5.84 -2.09
N GLU A 177 2.19 -5.45 -1.05
CA GLU A 177 1.69 -4.63 0.04
C GLU A 177 2.34 -3.25 0.00
N MET A 178 1.52 -2.21 -0.08
CA MET A 178 2.01 -0.84 -0.11
C MET A 178 2.34 -0.38 1.30
N SER A 179 3.62 -0.18 1.57
CA SER A 179 4.12 0.34 2.83
C SER A 179 4.75 1.73 2.65
N HIS A 180 4.84 2.49 3.75
CA HIS A 180 5.63 3.73 3.82
C HIS A 180 5.42 4.72 2.65
N PHE A 181 4.18 4.91 2.20
CA PHE A 181 3.91 5.79 1.06
C PHE A 181 3.48 7.19 1.51
N TYR A 182 4.06 8.21 0.88
CA TYR A 182 3.83 9.60 1.23
C TYR A 182 3.95 10.48 -0.01
N GLY A 183 3.24 11.61 0.01
CA GLY A 183 3.43 12.69 -0.96
C GLY A 183 3.67 14.01 -0.25
N HIS A 184 4.46 14.88 -0.89
CA HIS A 184 4.76 16.23 -0.45
C HIS A 184 3.48 17.05 -0.38
N ALA A 185 3.29 17.78 0.73
CA ALA A 185 2.04 18.48 1.05
C ALA A 185 1.61 19.45 -0.07
N GLU A 186 2.56 20.19 -0.64
CA GLU A 186 2.31 21.19 -1.69
C GLU A 186 1.85 20.56 -3.02
N HIS A 187 2.22 19.31 -3.27
CA HIS A 187 1.89 18.58 -4.49
C HIS A 187 0.66 17.68 -4.34
N GLN A 188 0.14 17.48 -3.12
CA GLN A 188 -1.03 16.62 -2.87
C GLN A 188 -2.25 17.00 -3.74
N LYS A 189 -2.52 18.31 -3.87
CA LYS A 189 -3.63 18.84 -4.68
C LYS A 189 -3.51 18.54 -6.17
N ASN A 190 -2.33 18.13 -6.64
CA ASN A 190 -2.06 17.81 -8.04
C ASN A 190 -2.26 16.33 -8.35
N GLY A 191 -2.56 15.49 -7.36
CA GLY A 191 -2.87 14.08 -7.58
C GLY A 191 -1.65 13.15 -7.59
N VAL A 192 -0.52 13.56 -6.99
CA VAL A 192 0.73 12.77 -6.95
C VAL A 192 0.57 11.41 -6.26
N VAL A 193 -0.17 11.32 -5.15
CA VAL A 193 -0.43 10.04 -4.49
C VAL A 193 -1.39 9.15 -5.30
N PRO A 194 -2.51 9.66 -5.85
CA PRO A 194 -3.32 8.94 -6.83
C PRO A 194 -2.51 8.39 -8.01
N LEU A 195 -1.62 9.19 -8.60
CA LEU A 195 -0.73 8.75 -9.67
C LEU A 195 0.16 7.60 -9.18
N LEU A 196 0.87 7.79 -8.06
CA LEU A 196 1.74 6.77 -7.46
C LEU A 196 1.03 5.42 -7.28
N ILE A 197 -0.15 5.40 -6.64
CA ILE A 197 -0.91 4.17 -6.38
C ILE A 197 -1.29 3.47 -7.68
N THR A 198 -1.85 4.23 -8.63
CA THR A 198 -2.33 3.62 -9.88
C THR A 198 -1.20 3.16 -10.78
N SER A 199 -0.06 3.85 -10.76
CA SER A 199 1.14 3.43 -11.50
C SER A 199 1.83 2.22 -10.86
N ILE A 200 1.81 2.07 -9.53
CA ILE A 200 2.24 0.82 -8.86
C ILE A 200 1.36 -0.35 -9.31
N ALA A 201 0.03 -0.14 -9.37
CA ALA A 201 -0.87 -1.17 -9.87
C ALA A 201 -0.57 -1.53 -11.33
N ASN A 202 -0.36 -0.53 -12.21
CA ASN A 202 0.04 -0.77 -13.60
C ASN A 202 1.34 -1.59 -13.69
N HIS A 203 2.38 -1.12 -13.01
CA HIS A 203 3.68 -1.78 -12.99
C HIS A 203 3.57 -3.22 -12.47
N THR A 204 2.75 -3.46 -11.45
CA THR A 204 2.53 -4.80 -10.89
C THR A 204 1.84 -5.71 -11.90
N ILE A 205 0.79 -5.23 -12.56
CA ILE A 205 0.06 -6.00 -13.59
C ILE A 205 0.98 -6.38 -14.75
N GLU A 206 1.84 -5.45 -15.19
CA GLU A 206 2.74 -5.65 -16.33
C GLU A 206 3.93 -6.57 -16.00
N ASN A 207 4.51 -6.45 -14.80
CA ASN A 207 5.81 -7.06 -14.48
C ASN A 207 5.72 -8.24 -13.51
N HIS A 208 4.59 -8.41 -12.81
CA HIS A 208 4.40 -9.43 -11.78
C HIS A 208 3.04 -10.13 -11.94
N PRO A 209 2.83 -10.90 -13.03
CA PRO A 209 1.53 -11.49 -13.37
C PRO A 209 1.02 -12.51 -12.34
N GLN A 210 1.89 -13.02 -11.47
CA GLN A 210 1.48 -13.90 -10.37
C GLN A 210 0.77 -13.15 -9.22
N ILE A 211 0.88 -11.82 -9.15
CA ILE A 211 0.30 -11.01 -8.08
C ILE A 211 -1.20 -10.90 -8.31
N LYS A 212 -1.97 -11.36 -7.32
CA LYS A 212 -3.44 -11.32 -7.32
C LYS A 212 -3.99 -10.15 -6.52
N ALA A 213 -3.25 -9.71 -5.51
CA ALA A 213 -3.73 -8.75 -4.53
C ALA A 213 -2.74 -7.62 -4.30
N PHE A 214 -3.22 -6.39 -4.54
CA PHE A 214 -2.58 -5.18 -4.04
C PHE A 214 -3.21 -4.82 -2.69
N ILE A 215 -2.40 -4.85 -1.63
CA ILE A 215 -2.87 -4.69 -0.25
C ILE A 215 -2.53 -3.29 0.28
N TYR A 216 -3.51 -2.70 0.96
CA TYR A 216 -3.33 -1.50 1.75
C TYR A 216 -3.92 -1.66 3.16
N GLY A 217 -3.15 -2.31 4.04
CA GLY A 217 -3.40 -2.40 5.49
C GLY A 217 -4.81 -2.83 5.91
N GLY A 218 -5.17 -2.56 7.17
CA GLY A 218 -6.49 -2.88 7.73
C GLY A 218 -7.58 -1.87 7.33
N TYR A 219 -8.80 -2.34 7.07
CA TYR A 219 -9.99 -1.52 6.85
C TYR A 219 -10.71 -1.17 8.16
N ILE A 220 -10.58 -2.04 9.17
CA ILE A 220 -11.07 -1.80 10.54
C ILE A 220 -10.18 -0.79 11.25
N GLY A 221 -10.78 0.19 11.92
CA GLY A 221 -10.07 1.26 12.63
C GLY A 221 -9.64 2.42 11.74
N ALA A 222 -9.79 2.30 10.41
CA ALA A 222 -9.58 3.40 9.49
C ALA A 222 -10.60 4.52 9.74
N SER A 223 -10.13 5.78 9.68
CA SER A 223 -11.01 6.94 9.72
C SER A 223 -11.98 6.94 8.52
N PRO A 224 -13.13 7.65 8.59
CA PRO A 224 -14.04 7.75 7.46
C PRO A 224 -13.35 8.28 6.19
N THR A 225 -12.45 9.25 6.33
CA THR A 225 -11.64 9.78 5.22
C THR A 225 -10.72 8.72 4.63
N LEU A 226 -10.06 7.92 5.46
CA LEU A 226 -9.19 6.85 4.99
C LEU A 226 -9.99 5.72 4.30
N LYS A 227 -11.17 5.36 4.81
CA LYS A 227 -12.06 4.39 4.15
C LYS A 227 -12.49 4.89 2.76
N ARG A 228 -12.89 6.17 2.64
CA ARG A 228 -13.19 6.78 1.34
C ARG A 228 -12.00 6.77 0.40
N PHE A 229 -10.80 7.07 0.91
CA PHE A 229 -9.58 7.00 0.11
C PHE A 229 -9.28 5.58 -0.37
N LYS A 230 -9.42 4.56 0.47
CA LYS A 230 -9.26 3.15 0.07
C LYS A 230 -10.24 2.74 -1.01
N LYS A 231 -11.53 3.04 -0.80
CA LYS A 231 -12.60 2.78 -1.77
C LYS A 231 -12.34 3.46 -3.12
N LYS A 232 -11.85 4.71 -3.11
CA LYS A 232 -11.51 5.47 -4.32
C LYS A 232 -10.61 4.67 -5.27
N PHE A 233 -9.68 3.87 -4.74
CA PHE A 233 -8.72 3.06 -5.52
C PHE A 233 -9.06 1.56 -5.51
N ASN A 234 -10.33 1.22 -5.25
CA ASN A 234 -10.82 -0.15 -5.22
C ASN A 234 -10.16 -1.06 -4.16
N PHE A 235 -9.57 -0.50 -3.11
CA PHE A 235 -9.18 -1.30 -1.95
C PHE A 235 -10.42 -1.58 -1.10
N MET A 236 -11.01 -2.75 -1.29
CA MET A 236 -12.23 -3.19 -0.61
C MET A 236 -11.89 -4.13 0.55
N PRO A 237 -12.75 -4.26 1.57
CA PRO A 237 -12.48 -5.14 2.70
C PRO A 237 -12.59 -6.62 2.29
N TYR A 238 -11.55 -7.41 2.57
CA TYR A 238 -11.52 -8.87 2.37
C TYR A 238 -11.13 -9.62 3.65
N HIS A 239 -11.52 -10.89 3.71
CA HIS A 239 -11.00 -11.88 4.64
C HIS A 239 -9.92 -12.71 3.96
N ILE A 240 -8.70 -12.65 4.47
CA ILE A 240 -7.55 -13.30 3.85
C ILE A 240 -7.21 -14.58 4.60
N LYS A 241 -7.10 -15.68 3.86
CA LYS A 241 -6.45 -16.92 4.28
C LYS A 241 -5.03 -16.92 3.72
N TRP A 242 -4.04 -16.77 4.60
CA TRP A 242 -2.63 -16.77 4.23
C TRP A 242 -2.06 -18.19 4.18
N SER A 243 -1.39 -18.53 3.07
CA SER A 243 -0.47 -19.66 3.00
C SER A 243 0.96 -19.16 2.90
N LEU A 244 1.87 -19.86 3.57
CA LEU A 244 3.30 -19.54 3.53
C LEU A 244 4.00 -20.23 2.37
N ASN A 245 3.51 -21.41 1.94
CA ASN A 245 4.06 -22.34 0.94
C ASN A 245 5.07 -21.69 0.02
#